data_AF-A0A921BC25-F1
#
_entry.id   AF-A0A921BC25-F1
#
_cell.length_a   1.000
_cell.length_b   1.000
_cell.length_c   1.000
_cell.angle_alpha   90.00
_cell.angle_beta   90.00
_cell.angle_gamma   90.00
#
_symmetry.space_group_name_H-M   'P 1'
#
loop_
_entity.id
_entity.type
_entity.pdbx_description
1 polymer ?
#
loop_
_entity_poly.entity_id
_entity_poly.type
_entity_poly.pdbx_seq_one_letter_code
_entity_poly.pdbx_strand_id
1 'polypeptide(L)'
;MIQILDFEKEIFALEKQIQIWCPFSMYDSVGDITEEISKLKKKLRKTKHDVYSNLKGWDKTMVARHPDRPHMLDYIQHIFSDFF
;
A
#
# COMPACT_ATOMS: atom_id res chain seq x y z
N MET A 1 4.37 5.76 13.69
CA MET A 1 4.35 6.92 12.75
C MET A 1 4.72 6.34 11.41
N ILE A 2 3.81 6.37 10.43
CA ILE A 2 4.04 5.73 9.13
C ILE A 2 5.19 6.47 8.44
N GLN A 3 6.37 5.84 8.42
CA GLN A 3 7.56 6.36 7.75
C GLN A 3 7.42 6.05 6.26
N ILE A 4 7.12 7.07 5.46
CA ILE A 4 7.00 6.92 4.01
C ILE A 4 8.40 6.76 3.43
N LEU A 5 8.66 5.62 2.81
CA LEU A 5 9.92 5.34 2.13
C LEU A 5 9.99 6.15 0.81
N ASP A 6 11.17 6.62 0.42
CA ASP A 6 11.31 7.52 -0.73
C ASP A 6 10.81 6.91 -2.04
N PHE A 7 10.99 5.59 -2.22
CA PHE A 7 10.52 4.86 -3.40
C PHE A 7 9.00 4.60 -3.40
N GLU A 8 8.31 4.82 -2.27
CA GLU A 8 6.86 4.63 -2.14
C GLU A 8 6.06 5.91 -2.38
N LYS A 9 6.73 7.06 -2.60
CA LYS A 9 6.07 8.36 -2.80
C LYS A 9 5.03 8.35 -3.91
N GLU A 10 5.33 7.71 -5.04
CA GLU A 10 4.39 7.62 -6.16
C GLU A 10 3.16 6.76 -5.82
N ILE A 11 3.35 5.67 -5.07
CA ILE A 11 2.26 4.81 -4.61
C ILE A 11 1.38 5.60 -3.64
N PHE A 12 1.99 6.30 -2.68
CA PHE A 12 1.26 7.11 -1.71
C PHE A 12 0.47 8.26 -2.37
N ALA A 13 1.02 8.90 -3.40
CA ALA A 13 0.31 9.92 -4.17
C ALA A 13 -0.94 9.33 -4.85
N LEU A 14 -0.83 8.14 -5.44
CA LEU A 14 -1.97 7.44 -6.04
C LEU A 14 -2.99 6.97 -4.99
N GLU A 15 -2.55 6.47 -3.83
CA GLU A 15 -3.45 6.09 -2.72
C GLU A 15 -4.24 7.30 -2.21
N LYS A 16 -3.57 8.43 -2.02
CA LYS A 16 -4.20 9.69 -1.60
C LYS A 16 -5.21 10.18 -2.64
N GLN A 17 -4.88 10.09 -3.93
CA GLN A 17 -5.81 10.42 -5.00
C GLN A 17 -7.05 9.49 -4.94
N ILE A 18 -6.87 8.18 -4.80
CA ILE A 18 -8.01 7.25 -4.66
C ILE A 18 -8.84 7.57 -3.41
N GLN A 19 -8.21 7.89 -2.29
CA GLN A 19 -8.90 8.23 -1.04
C GLN A 19 -9.72 9.52 -1.16
N ILE A 20 -9.24 10.52 -1.90
CA ILE A 20 -9.99 11.74 -2.19
C ILE A 20 -11.21 11.44 -3.06
N TRP A 21 -11.09 10.53 -4.04
CA TRP A 21 -12.15 10.26 -5.02
C TRP A 21 -13.21 9.26 -4.50
N CYS A 22 -12.87 8.46 -3.49
CA CYS A 22 -13.76 7.43 -2.92
C CYS A 22 -15.03 7.98 -2.23
N PRO A 23 -15.03 9.13 -1.54
CA PRO A 23 -16.24 9.75 -1.00
C PRO A 23 -17.17 10.30 -2.10
N PHE A 24 -16.62 10.80 -3.21
CA PHE A 24 -17.41 11.40 -4.29
C PHE A 24 -18.21 10.37 -5.08
N SER A 25 -17.79 9.09 -5.10
CA SER A 25 -18.57 8.03 -5.75
C SER A 25 -19.91 7.73 -5.05
N MET A 26 -20.14 8.25 -3.84
CA MET A 26 -21.43 8.09 -3.13
C MET A 26 -22.45 9.18 -3.44
N TYR A 27 -22.03 10.35 -3.95
CA TYR A 27 -22.88 11.53 -3.99
C TYR A 27 -23.30 11.99 -5.39
N ASP A 28 -22.58 11.67 -6.47
CA ASP A 28 -22.98 12.12 -7.81
C ASP A 28 -22.57 11.15 -8.94
N SER A 29 -23.51 10.90 -9.86
CA SER A 29 -23.36 10.22 -11.17
C SER A 29 -22.65 8.85 -11.18
N VAL A 30 -23.46 7.80 -11.06
CA VAL A 30 -23.12 6.41 -10.70
C VAL A 30 -22.29 5.62 -11.74
N GLY A 31 -22.01 6.17 -12.93
CA GLY A 31 -21.28 5.46 -14.00
C GLY A 31 -19.79 5.81 -14.08
N ASP A 32 -19.48 7.04 -14.50
CA ASP A 32 -18.13 7.39 -14.99
C ASP A 32 -17.07 7.47 -13.89
N ILE A 33 -17.44 7.87 -12.67
CA ILE A 33 -16.50 8.04 -11.56
C ILE A 33 -16.03 6.67 -11.03
N THR A 34 -16.92 5.67 -11.02
CA THR A 34 -16.58 4.33 -10.52
C THR A 34 -15.61 3.62 -11.46
N GLU A 35 -15.76 3.80 -12.78
CA GLU A 35 -14.80 3.31 -13.77
C GLU A 35 -13.43 3.98 -13.60
N GLU A 36 -13.38 5.29 -13.37
CA GLU A 36 -12.13 6.01 -13.20
C GLU A 36 -11.39 5.59 -11.91
N ILE A 37 -12.12 5.39 -10.82
CA ILE A 37 -11.57 4.82 -9.57
C ILE A 37 -11.02 3.40 -9.82
N SER A 38 -11.72 2.58 -10.61
CA SER A 38 -11.27 1.23 -10.96
C SER A 38 -9.96 1.27 -11.76
N LYS A 39 -9.85 2.17 -12.74
CA LYS A 39 -8.60 2.39 -13.51
C LYS A 39 -7.47 2.85 -12.60
N LEU A 40 -7.71 3.81 -11.69
CA LEU A 40 -6.71 4.27 -10.72
C LEU A 40 -6.26 3.15 -9.77
N LYS A 41 -7.19 2.34 -9.25
CA LYS A 41 -6.86 1.16 -8.43
C LYS A 41 -6.02 0.13 -9.20
N LYS A 42 -6.33 -0.10 -10.48
CA LYS A 42 -5.56 -1.00 -11.34
C LYS A 42 -4.15 -0.47 -11.59
N LYS A 43 -4.03 0.83 -11.89
CA LYS A 43 -2.74 1.52 -12.03
C LYS A 43 -1.92 1.42 -10.74
N LEU A 44 -2.54 1.66 -9.59
CA LEU A 44 -1.92 1.55 -8.28
C LEU A 44 -1.37 0.16 -8.02
N ARG A 45 -2.16 -0.89 -8.26
CA ARG A 45 -1.70 -2.28 -8.11
C ARG A 45 -0.50 -2.58 -9.00
N LYS A 46 -0.52 -2.12 -10.25
CA LYS A 46 0.58 -2.30 -11.19
C LYS A 46 1.84 -1.58 -10.72
N THR A 47 1.74 -0.28 -10.43
CA THR A 47 2.88 0.52 -9.93
C THR A 47 3.44 -0.07 -8.64
N LYS A 48 2.58 -0.50 -7.71
CA LYS A 48 3.01 -1.18 -6.48
C LYS A 48 3.82 -2.43 -6.79
N HIS A 49 3.32 -3.28 -7.68
CA HIS A 49 4.04 -4.49 -8.09
C HIS A 49 5.39 -4.15 -8.76
N ASP A 50 5.42 -3.20 -9.68
CA ASP A 50 6.62 -2.81 -10.43
C ASP A 50 7.70 -2.20 -9.51
N VAL A 51 7.31 -1.42 -8.49
CA VAL A 51 8.23 -0.83 -7.51
C VAL A 51 8.79 -1.89 -6.57
N TYR A 52 7.93 -2.74 -5.96
CA TYR A 52 8.41 -3.77 -5.02
C TYR A 52 9.15 -4.92 -5.70
N SER A 53 8.89 -5.19 -6.99
CA SER A 53 9.64 -6.19 -7.76
C SER A 53 11.07 -5.72 -8.11
N ASN A 54 11.26 -4.39 -8.26
CA ASN A 54 12.55 -3.79 -8.65
C ASN A 54 13.25 -3.04 -7.50
N LEU A 55 13.12 -3.53 -6.26
CA LEU A 55 13.79 -2.92 -5.11
C LEU A 55 15.32 -2.96 -5.24
N LYS A 56 15.97 -1.80 -5.12
CA LYS A 56 17.43 -1.71 -5.07
C LYS A 56 17.95 -2.20 -3.71
N GLY A 57 19.25 -2.49 -3.63
CA GLY A 57 19.86 -2.99 -2.40
C GLY A 57 19.64 -2.09 -1.17
N TRP A 58 19.69 -0.76 -1.37
CA TRP A 58 19.39 0.20 -0.32
C TRP A 58 17.90 0.20 0.08
N ASP A 59 16.99 0.17 -0.89
CA ASP A 59 15.54 0.13 -0.66
C ASP A 59 15.15 -1.09 0.21
N LYS A 60 15.72 -2.26 -0.09
CA LYS A 60 15.55 -3.47 0.75
C LYS A 60 16.03 -3.27 2.18
N THR A 61 17.13 -2.54 2.37
CA THR A 61 17.66 -2.24 3.71
C THR A 61 16.72 -1.30 4.46
N MET A 62 16.12 -0.32 3.79
CA MET A 62 15.14 0.57 4.39
C MET A 62 13.87 -0.18 4.80
N VAL A 63 13.34 -1.07 3.95
CA VAL A 63 12.20 -1.96 4.29
C VAL A 63 12.54 -2.83 5.50
N ALA A 64 13.75 -3.40 5.54
CA ALA A 64 14.18 -4.25 6.64
C ALA A 64 14.25 -3.52 7.99
N ARG A 65 14.48 -2.21 7.97
CA ARG A 65 14.56 -1.33 9.14
C ARG A 65 13.26 -0.58 9.42
N HIS A 66 12.17 -0.89 8.72
CA HIS A 66 10.90 -0.22 8.91
C HIS A 66 10.43 -0.37 10.38
N PRO A 67 9.98 0.71 11.04
CA PRO A 67 9.61 0.68 12.46
C PRO A 67 8.45 -0.27 12.74
N ASP A 68 7.48 -0.35 11.82
CA ASP A 68 6.33 -1.25 11.94
C ASP A 68 6.59 -2.63 11.29
N ARG A 69 7.86 -3.03 11.11
CA ARG A 69 8.18 -4.35 10.57
C ARG A 69 7.80 -5.42 11.61
N PRO A 70 6.98 -6.44 11.27
CA PRO A 70 6.58 -7.46 12.22
C PRO A 70 7.78 -8.15 12.85
N HIS A 71 7.73 -8.27 14.17
CA HIS A 71 8.72 -8.94 14.98
C HIS A 71 8.39 -10.43 15.14
N MET A 72 9.34 -11.18 15.70
CA MET A 72 9.21 -12.62 15.87
C MET A 72 7.90 -13.03 16.59
N LEU A 73 7.51 -12.29 17.64
CA LEU A 73 6.28 -12.56 18.39
C LEU A 73 5.01 -12.40 17.53
N ASP A 74 4.98 -11.45 16.60
CA ASP A 74 3.84 -11.25 15.70
C ASP A 74 3.65 -12.48 14.80
N TYR A 75 4.76 -13.03 14.28
CA TYR A 75 4.70 -14.26 13.49
C TYR A 75 4.24 -15.45 14.33
N ILE A 76 4.70 -15.56 15.58
CA ILE A 76 4.30 -16.66 16.46
C ILE A 76 2.80 -16.61 16.74
N GLN A 77 2.25 -15.44 17.05
CA GLN A 77 0.81 -15.26 17.30
C GLN A 77 -0.05 -15.59 16.08
N HIS A 78 0.46 -15.38 14.87
CA HIS A 78 -0.27 -15.68 13.63
C HIS A 78 -0.12 -17.14 13.17
N ILE A 79 0.95 -17.84 13.55
CA ILE A 79 1.24 -19.20 13.09
C ILE A 79 0.83 -20.25 14.11
N PHE A 80 1.02 -19.99 15.40
CA PHE A 80 0.79 -20.95 16.48
C PHE A 80 -0.38 -20.51 17.36
N SER A 81 -1.26 -21.47 17.68
CA SER A 81 -2.45 -21.23 18.49
C SER A 81 -2.21 -21.45 19.99
N ASP A 82 -1.24 -22.31 20.35
CA ASP A 82 -0.95 -22.76 21.72
C ASP A 82 0.54 -22.58 22.06
N PHE A 83 1.10 -21.40 21.76
CA PHE A 83 2.48 -21.06 22.12
C PHE A 83 2.50 -20.37 23.50
N PHE A 84 3.08 -21.04 24.49
CA PHE A 84 3.19 -20.58 25.89
C PHE A 84 4.62 -20.21 26.25
#